data_AF-A0A2H3INE6-F1
#
_entry.id   AF-A0A2H3INE6-F1
#
_cell.length_a   1.000
_cell.length_b   1.000
_cell.length_c   1.000
_cell.angle_alpha   90.00
_cell.angle_beta   90.00
_cell.angle_gamma   90.00
#
_symmetry.space_group_name_H-M   'P 1'
#
loop_
_entity.id
_entity.type
_entity.pdbx_description
1 polymer ?
#
loop_
_entity_poly.entity_id
_entity_poly.type
_entity_poly.pdbx_seq_one_letter_code
_entity_poly.pdbx_strand_id
1 'polypeptide(L)'
;MEPEYPYRSHVIVDSFYGRQFNSPNDVVVHPDGSIWFTDPMYGYEQGFRPMPELPNQVYRYDPSQKSIRVVADGFGRPNGIAFSPDNTIVYITDTDCIHGNGNMDLCRPSTVYAFDISYYHEQPFLVNRRVFAMTEVGVPDGIKVDIYGNVYSGCGDGIHVWSPGGVLLGKVLIPGGIMEGDIRQFAP
;
A
#
# COMPACT_ATOMS: atom_id res chain seq x y z
N MET A 1 11.46 4.18 -16.05
CA MET A 1 11.59 5.45 -16.80
C MET A 1 13.08 5.67 -17.00
N GLU A 2 13.52 5.86 -18.23
CA GLU A 2 14.89 6.30 -18.49
C GLU A 2 15.10 7.66 -17.81
N PRO A 3 16.18 7.87 -17.03
CA PRO A 3 16.37 9.10 -16.26
C PRO A 3 16.70 10.31 -17.14
N GLU A 4 16.97 10.07 -18.43
CA GLU A 4 17.32 11.09 -19.40
C GLU A 4 16.20 11.26 -20.43
N TYR A 5 16.05 12.49 -20.91
CA TYR A 5 15.12 12.81 -21.99
C TYR A 5 15.36 11.88 -23.20
N PRO A 6 14.32 11.24 -23.77
CA PRO A 6 12.89 11.59 -23.67
C PRO A 6 12.10 10.84 -22.60
N TYR A 7 12.74 10.36 -21.53
CA TYR A 7 12.12 9.67 -20.38
C TYR A 7 11.26 8.46 -20.76
N ARG A 8 11.81 7.57 -21.59
CA ARG A 8 11.06 6.41 -22.07
C ARG A 8 10.65 5.50 -20.91
N SER A 9 9.43 4.98 -20.97
CA SER A 9 8.97 3.89 -20.12
C SER A 9 8.80 2.62 -20.96
N HIS A 10 8.97 1.48 -20.32
CA HIS A 10 8.66 0.18 -20.90
C HIS A 10 7.92 -0.64 -19.85
N VAL A 11 7.07 -1.55 -20.32
CA VAL A 11 6.34 -2.47 -19.45
C VAL A 11 7.33 -3.47 -18.86
N ILE A 12 7.29 -3.63 -17.54
CA ILE A 12 8.09 -4.63 -16.82
C ILE A 12 7.23 -5.87 -16.55
N VAL A 13 6.01 -5.67 -16.08
CA VAL A 13 5.00 -6.70 -15.84
C VAL A 13 3.62 -6.06 -15.93
N ASP A 14 2.66 -6.71 -16.58
CA ASP A 14 1.29 -6.18 -16.78
C ASP A 14 0.18 -7.16 -16.36
N SER A 15 0.54 -8.40 -16.02
CA SER A 15 -0.40 -9.46 -15.73
C SER A 15 0.19 -10.53 -14.81
N PHE A 16 -0.70 -11.27 -14.15
CA PHE A 16 -0.39 -12.45 -13.34
C PHE A 16 -1.16 -13.66 -13.87
N TYR A 17 -0.42 -14.68 -14.36
CA TYR A 17 -0.98 -15.82 -15.09
C TYR A 17 -1.89 -15.43 -16.25
N GLY A 18 -1.55 -14.36 -16.97
CA GLY A 18 -2.30 -13.86 -18.12
C GLY A 18 -3.54 -13.03 -17.78
N ARG A 19 -3.90 -12.89 -16.50
CA ARG A 19 -4.94 -11.98 -16.02
C ARG A 19 -4.34 -10.62 -15.71
N GLN A 20 -4.97 -9.55 -16.18
CA GLN A 20 -4.46 -8.20 -15.91
C GLN A 20 -4.54 -7.89 -14.42
N PHE A 21 -3.57 -7.13 -13.92
CA PHE A 21 -3.69 -6.49 -12.61
C PHE A 21 -4.93 -5.60 -12.54
N ASN A 22 -5.52 -5.48 -11.36
CA ASN A 22 -6.74 -4.71 -11.15
C ASN A 22 -6.48 -3.22 -11.44
N SER A 23 -5.63 -2.62 -10.61
CA SER A 23 -5.12 -1.25 -10.72
C SER A 23 -3.97 -1.11 -9.72
N PRO A 24 -2.73 -1.49 -10.09
CA PRO A 24 -1.58 -1.33 -9.21
C PRO A 24 -1.51 0.09 -8.68
N ASN A 25 -1.33 0.24 -7.36
CA ASN A 25 -1.42 1.54 -6.70
C ASN A 25 -0.05 2.02 -6.19
N ASP A 26 0.41 1.51 -5.05
CA ASP A 26 1.72 1.88 -4.50
C ASP A 26 2.78 0.81 -4.78
N VAL A 27 4.03 1.24 -4.88
CA VAL A 27 5.17 0.40 -5.23
C VAL A 27 6.41 0.78 -4.42
N VAL A 28 7.17 -0.23 -4.01
CA VAL A 28 8.46 -0.06 -3.36
C VAL A 28 9.48 -1.00 -3.98
N VAL A 29 10.69 -0.48 -4.20
CA VAL A 29 11.83 -1.28 -4.65
C VAL A 29 12.63 -1.65 -3.40
N HIS A 30 12.74 -2.94 -3.15
CA HIS A 30 13.51 -3.49 -2.04
C HIS A 30 15.03 -3.43 -2.36
N PRO A 31 15.94 -3.37 -1.37
CA PRO A 31 17.38 -3.29 -1.63
C PRO A 31 17.98 -4.46 -2.44
N ASP A 32 17.31 -5.61 -2.49
CA ASP A 32 17.69 -6.74 -3.35
C ASP A 32 17.32 -6.53 -4.84
N GLY A 33 16.70 -5.39 -5.18
CA GLY A 33 16.23 -5.05 -6.51
C GLY A 33 14.84 -5.60 -6.87
N SER A 34 14.19 -6.34 -5.97
CA SER A 34 12.82 -6.81 -6.18
C SER A 34 11.82 -5.66 -6.02
N ILE A 35 10.73 -5.75 -6.77
CA ILE A 35 9.67 -4.74 -6.83
C ILE A 35 8.45 -5.31 -6.13
N TRP A 36 7.97 -4.61 -5.10
CA TRP A 36 6.78 -5.00 -4.34
C TRP A 36 5.71 -3.96 -4.56
N PHE A 37 4.48 -4.40 -4.82
CA PHE A 37 3.38 -3.50 -5.14
C PHE A 37 2.03 -4.04 -4.68
N THR A 38 1.11 -3.12 -4.44
CA THR A 38 -0.29 -3.41 -4.10
C THR A 38 -1.17 -3.34 -5.34
N ASP A 39 -2.19 -4.20 -5.41
CA ASP A 39 -3.13 -4.26 -6.53
C ASP A 39 -4.60 -4.18 -6.04
N PRO A 40 -5.06 -3.01 -5.57
CA PRO A 40 -6.46 -2.79 -5.24
C PRO A 40 -7.32 -2.68 -6.50
N MET A 41 -8.64 -2.75 -6.33
CA MET A 41 -9.62 -2.62 -7.42
C MET A 41 -10.10 -1.19 -7.71
N TYR A 42 -9.37 -0.17 -7.28
CA TYR A 42 -9.78 1.23 -7.41
C TYR A 42 -10.11 1.64 -8.83
N GLY A 43 -9.33 1.22 -9.82
CA GLY A 43 -9.57 1.62 -11.20
C GLY A 43 -10.91 1.14 -11.75
N TYR A 44 -11.43 0.02 -11.26
CA TYR A 44 -12.79 -0.42 -11.58
C TYR A 44 -13.83 0.44 -10.88
N GLU A 45 -13.64 0.72 -9.59
CA GLU A 45 -14.56 1.55 -8.79
C GLU A 45 -14.63 3.00 -9.31
N GLN A 46 -13.52 3.50 -9.86
CA GLN A 46 -13.38 4.83 -10.48
C GLN A 46 -13.78 4.83 -11.97
N GLY A 47 -14.07 3.66 -12.55
CA GLY A 47 -14.61 3.53 -13.90
C GLY A 47 -13.61 3.64 -15.06
N PHE A 48 -12.31 3.55 -14.80
CA PHE A 48 -11.27 3.57 -15.87
C PHE A 48 -10.58 2.23 -16.12
N ARG A 49 -10.91 1.18 -15.36
CA ARG A 49 -10.49 -0.21 -15.58
C ARG A 49 -11.72 -1.12 -15.70
N PRO A 50 -11.61 -2.26 -16.42
CA PRO A 50 -12.65 -3.28 -16.43
C PRO A 50 -12.82 -3.95 -15.06
N MET A 51 -13.83 -4.81 -14.94
CA MET A 51 -14.03 -5.62 -13.74
C MET A 51 -12.77 -6.45 -13.41
N PRO A 52 -12.31 -6.48 -12.14
CA PRO A 52 -11.16 -7.26 -11.70
C PRO A 52 -11.24 -8.75 -12.05
N GLU A 53 -10.10 -9.31 -12.46
CA GLU A 53 -9.91 -10.76 -12.66
C GLU A 53 -9.02 -11.38 -11.58
N LEU A 54 -8.45 -10.54 -10.71
CA LEU A 54 -7.58 -10.92 -9.60
C LEU A 54 -8.15 -10.44 -8.26
N PRO A 55 -7.87 -11.13 -7.15
CA PRO A 55 -8.20 -10.62 -5.82
C PRO A 55 -7.33 -9.41 -5.48
N ASN A 56 -7.77 -8.59 -4.51
CA ASN A 56 -6.97 -7.49 -3.97
C ASN A 56 -5.79 -8.07 -3.17
N GLN A 57 -4.58 -7.95 -3.71
CA GLN A 57 -3.38 -8.65 -3.20
C GLN A 57 -2.12 -7.79 -3.28
N VAL A 58 -1.07 -8.28 -2.62
CA VAL A 58 0.29 -7.71 -2.70
C VAL A 58 1.18 -8.67 -3.45
N TYR A 59 1.95 -8.14 -4.39
CA TYR A 59 2.81 -8.90 -5.28
C TYR A 59 4.27 -8.53 -5.07
N ARG A 60 5.16 -9.51 -5.29
CA ARG A 60 6.60 -9.30 -5.47
C ARG A 60 6.98 -9.76 -6.87
N TYR A 61 7.65 -8.89 -7.62
CA TYR A 61 8.31 -9.20 -8.86
C TYR A 61 9.83 -9.16 -8.68
N ASP A 62 10.52 -10.18 -9.15
CA ASP A 62 11.97 -10.29 -9.19
C ASP A 62 12.47 -10.10 -10.63
N PRO A 63 13.05 -8.93 -10.97
CA PRO A 63 13.53 -8.69 -12.33
C PRO A 63 14.68 -9.62 -12.73
N SER A 64 15.48 -10.10 -11.77
CA SER A 64 16.65 -10.94 -12.06
C SER A 64 16.24 -12.36 -12.45
N GLN A 65 15.21 -12.89 -11.81
CA GLN A 65 14.67 -14.23 -12.08
C GLN A 65 13.45 -14.21 -13.00
N LYS A 66 12.93 -13.02 -13.34
CA LYS A 66 11.66 -12.82 -14.04
C LYS A 66 10.51 -13.59 -13.37
N SER A 67 10.50 -13.63 -12.04
CA SER A 67 9.51 -14.35 -11.26
C SER A 67 8.57 -13.37 -10.57
N ILE A 68 7.29 -13.68 -10.58
CA ILE A 68 6.27 -12.92 -9.87
C ILE A 68 5.43 -13.84 -9.00
N ARG A 69 5.08 -13.40 -7.81
CA ARG A 69 4.10 -14.09 -6.97
C ARG A 69 3.37 -13.15 -6.02
N VAL A 70 2.25 -13.64 -5.53
CA VAL A 70 1.55 -13.08 -4.38
C VAL A 70 2.41 -13.31 -3.12
N VAL A 71 2.52 -12.28 -2.29
CA VAL A 71 3.26 -12.31 -1.02
C VAL A 71 2.35 -12.06 0.19
N ALA A 72 1.20 -11.43 0.00
CA ALA A 72 0.16 -11.30 1.01
C ALA A 72 -1.23 -11.11 0.38
N ASP A 73 -2.26 -11.49 1.13
CA ASP A 73 -3.67 -11.41 0.77
C ASP A 73 -4.54 -11.04 2.01
N GLY A 74 -5.86 -11.12 1.83
CA GLY A 74 -6.83 -10.83 2.90
C GLY A 74 -6.96 -9.33 3.20
N PHE A 75 -6.70 -8.49 2.20
CA PHE A 75 -6.93 -7.05 2.26
C PHE A 75 -8.25 -6.71 1.58
N GLY A 76 -8.88 -5.64 2.07
CA GLY A 76 -10.00 -5.03 1.40
C GLY A 76 -9.54 -4.21 0.20
N ARG A 77 -8.81 -3.11 0.44
CA ARG A 77 -8.13 -2.30 -0.59
C ARG A 77 -6.68 -2.06 -0.13
N PRO A 78 -5.71 -2.92 -0.51
CA PRO A 78 -4.32 -2.69 -0.18
C PRO A 78 -3.82 -1.46 -0.93
N ASN A 79 -3.17 -0.53 -0.24
CA ASN A 79 -2.75 0.73 -0.83
C ASN A 79 -1.26 0.99 -0.63
N GLY A 80 -0.84 1.69 0.42
CA GLY A 80 0.56 1.98 0.69
C GLY A 80 1.37 0.73 1.07
N ILE A 81 2.65 0.70 0.67
CA ILE A 81 3.62 -0.32 1.08
C ILE A 81 4.99 0.29 1.45
N ALA A 82 5.55 -0.10 2.59
CA ALA A 82 6.89 0.31 3.00
C ALA A 82 7.58 -0.72 3.90
N PHE A 83 8.91 -0.74 3.88
CA PHE A 83 9.73 -1.60 4.74
C PHE A 83 10.25 -0.84 5.95
N SER A 84 10.50 -1.54 7.06
CA SER A 84 11.29 -1.01 8.17
C SER A 84 12.73 -0.71 7.72
N PRO A 85 13.50 0.13 8.45
CA PRO A 85 14.85 0.52 8.04
C PRO A 85 15.83 -0.65 7.88
N ASP A 86 15.63 -1.70 8.67
CA ASP A 86 16.39 -2.94 8.65
C ASP A 86 15.80 -4.00 7.68
N ASN A 87 14.71 -3.68 6.99
CA ASN A 87 13.97 -4.55 6.05
C ASN A 87 13.47 -5.86 6.67
N THR A 88 13.25 -5.91 7.99
CA THR A 88 12.72 -7.11 8.66
C THR A 88 11.19 -7.10 8.78
N ILE A 89 10.56 -5.94 8.63
CA ILE A 89 9.11 -5.74 8.70
C ILE A 89 8.62 -5.05 7.42
N VAL A 90 7.47 -5.47 6.92
CA VAL A 90 6.71 -4.76 5.87
C VAL A 90 5.42 -4.21 6.45
N TYR A 91 5.16 -2.93 6.20
CA TYR A 91 3.91 -2.26 6.50
C TYR A 91 3.09 -2.14 5.22
N ILE A 92 1.81 -2.54 5.29
CA ILE A 92 0.86 -2.44 4.18
C ILE A 92 -0.41 -1.79 4.72
N THR A 93 -0.90 -0.76 4.03
CA THR A 93 -2.14 -0.10 4.41
C THR A 93 -3.35 -0.76 3.76
N ASP A 94 -4.45 -0.85 4.52
CA ASP A 94 -5.75 -1.30 4.04
C ASP A 94 -6.74 -0.15 4.22
N THR A 95 -7.31 0.24 3.09
CA THR A 95 -8.09 1.47 2.92
C THR A 95 -9.55 1.18 2.60
N ASP A 96 -9.98 -0.05 2.90
CA ASP A 96 -11.31 -0.61 2.62
C ASP A 96 -12.50 0.22 3.12
N CYS A 97 -12.29 1.06 4.14
CA CYS A 97 -13.27 2.01 4.63
C CYS A 97 -13.73 3.02 3.57
N ILE A 98 -12.91 3.32 2.56
CA ILE A 98 -13.24 4.22 1.45
C ILE A 98 -13.06 3.49 0.12
N HIS A 99 -14.13 3.43 -0.66
CA HIS A 99 -14.11 2.85 -2.01
C HIS A 99 -13.84 3.94 -3.05
N GLY A 100 -13.29 3.56 -4.21
CA GLY A 100 -12.91 4.49 -5.28
C GLY A 100 -14.06 5.29 -5.91
N ASN A 101 -15.30 4.93 -5.60
CA ASN A 101 -16.50 5.68 -5.98
C ASN A 101 -16.95 6.72 -4.94
N GLY A 102 -16.18 6.90 -3.86
CA GLY A 102 -16.46 7.82 -2.76
C GLY A 102 -17.40 7.27 -1.69
N ASN A 103 -17.89 6.03 -1.81
CA ASN A 103 -18.67 5.41 -0.75
C ASN A 103 -17.79 5.02 0.43
N MET A 104 -18.36 5.15 1.64
CA MET A 104 -17.71 4.79 2.88
C MET A 104 -18.44 3.68 3.61
N ASP A 105 -17.68 2.75 4.19
CA ASP A 105 -18.16 1.73 5.12
C ASP A 105 -17.26 1.71 6.35
N LEU A 106 -17.71 2.36 7.43
CA LEU A 106 -16.94 2.51 8.67
C LEU A 106 -16.69 1.19 9.40
N CYS A 107 -17.35 0.09 9.00
CA CYS A 107 -17.07 -1.24 9.52
C CYS A 107 -15.89 -1.92 8.81
N ARG A 108 -15.27 -1.26 7.81
CA ARG A 108 -14.15 -1.78 7.04
C ARG A 108 -12.81 -1.20 7.47
N PRO A 109 -11.69 -1.87 7.15
CA PRO A 109 -10.35 -1.41 7.49
C PRO A 109 -10.02 0.05 7.10
N SER A 110 -9.50 0.78 8.07
CA SER A 110 -8.73 2.03 7.92
C SER A 110 -7.39 1.84 8.65
N THR A 111 -6.65 0.82 8.25
CA THR A 111 -5.69 0.14 9.12
C THR A 111 -4.37 -0.11 8.42
N VAL A 112 -3.27 0.12 9.12
CA VAL A 112 -1.93 -0.32 8.74
C VAL A 112 -1.68 -1.69 9.37
N TYR A 113 -1.31 -2.67 8.55
CA TYR A 113 -0.87 -3.98 9.00
C TYR A 113 0.65 -4.11 8.88
N ALA A 114 1.26 -4.81 9.83
CA ALA A 114 2.66 -5.19 9.80
C ALA A 114 2.81 -6.69 9.60
N PHE A 115 3.88 -7.08 8.91
CA PHE A 115 4.28 -8.47 8.67
C PHE A 115 5.77 -8.60 8.93
N ASP A 116 6.19 -9.71 9.54
CA ASP A 116 7.60 -10.06 9.60
C ASP A 116 8.01 -10.70 8.27
N ILE A 117 9.25 -10.46 7.84
CA ILE A 117 9.83 -11.16 6.70
C ILE A 117 10.58 -12.38 7.20
N SER A 118 10.17 -13.56 6.74
CA SER A 118 10.86 -14.83 6.99
C SER A 118 11.23 -15.50 5.68
N TYR A 119 12.39 -16.15 5.62
CA TYR A 119 12.84 -16.82 4.40
C TYR A 119 12.60 -18.33 4.49
N TYR A 120 11.86 -18.87 3.52
CA TYR A 120 11.65 -20.30 3.35
C TYR A 120 12.06 -20.68 1.93
N HIS A 121 12.92 -21.69 1.79
CA HIS A 121 13.46 -22.09 0.49
C HIS A 121 14.01 -20.90 -0.33
N GLU A 122 14.78 -20.02 0.35
CA GLU A 122 15.40 -18.83 -0.26
C GLU A 122 14.40 -17.79 -0.82
N GLN A 123 13.13 -17.88 -0.43
CA GLN A 123 12.08 -16.94 -0.85
C GLN A 123 11.53 -16.16 0.36
N PRO A 124 11.25 -14.85 0.24
CA PRO A 124 10.75 -14.02 1.35
C PRO A 124 9.24 -14.17 1.57
N PHE A 125 8.80 -14.62 2.74
CA PHE A 125 7.40 -14.74 3.11
C PHE A 125 7.02 -13.66 4.12
N LEU A 126 5.84 -13.08 3.93
CA LEU A 126 5.22 -12.21 4.92
C LEU A 126 4.46 -13.10 5.91
N VAL A 127 4.90 -13.08 7.16
CA VAL A 127 4.33 -13.88 8.25
C VAL A 127 3.91 -12.99 9.41
N ASN A 128 3.20 -13.55 10.40
CA ASN A 128 2.78 -12.84 11.61
C ASN A 128 2.04 -11.52 11.34
N ARG A 129 1.06 -11.56 10.42
CA ARG A 129 0.18 -10.42 10.15
C ARG A 129 -0.39 -9.91 11.48
N ARG A 130 -0.21 -8.63 11.73
CA ARG A 130 -0.71 -7.96 12.93
C ARG A 130 -1.17 -6.55 12.61
N VAL A 131 -2.14 -6.07 13.39
CA VAL A 131 -2.51 -4.65 13.37
C VAL A 131 -1.32 -3.87 13.91
N PHE A 132 -0.85 -2.89 13.13
CA PHE A 132 0.15 -1.94 13.58
C PHE A 132 -0.53 -0.68 14.12
N ALA A 133 -1.41 -0.07 13.32
CA ALA A 133 -2.15 1.12 13.71
C ALA A 133 -3.48 1.22 12.94
N MET A 134 -4.47 1.88 13.52
CA MET A 134 -5.69 2.31 12.84
C MET A 134 -5.69 3.84 12.79
N THR A 135 -6.08 4.42 11.66
CA THR A 135 -6.18 5.88 11.52
C THR A 135 -7.39 6.42 12.27
N GLU A 136 -7.22 7.57 12.89
CA GLU A 136 -8.32 8.27 13.56
C GLU A 136 -9.25 8.97 12.54
N VAL A 137 -8.68 9.54 11.47
CA VAL A 137 -9.43 10.31 10.47
C VAL A 137 -9.09 9.79 9.07
N GLY A 138 -10.12 9.44 8.31
CA GLY A 138 -9.97 8.85 6.98
C GLY A 138 -9.29 7.49 7.02
N VAL A 139 -8.49 7.19 6.00
CA VAL A 139 -7.75 5.93 5.85
C VAL A 139 -6.26 6.20 5.67
N PRO A 140 -5.37 5.24 5.98
CA PRO A 140 -3.94 5.38 5.70
C PRO A 140 -3.67 5.08 4.23
N ASP A 141 -3.38 6.11 3.43
CA ASP A 141 -3.10 5.99 2.00
C ASP A 141 -1.63 5.56 1.77
N GLY A 142 -0.83 6.36 1.06
CA GLY A 142 0.61 6.16 0.95
C GLY A 142 1.32 6.13 2.31
N ILE A 143 2.38 5.32 2.41
CA ILE A 143 3.13 5.07 3.65
C ILE A 143 4.64 5.18 3.44
N LYS A 144 5.35 5.73 4.43
CA LYS A 144 6.83 5.79 4.48
C LYS A 144 7.32 5.55 5.90
N VAL A 145 8.56 5.09 6.01
CA VAL A 145 9.22 4.81 7.30
C VAL A 145 10.51 5.60 7.36
N ASP A 146 10.77 6.28 8.49
CA ASP A 146 12.01 7.02 8.71
C ASP A 146 13.13 6.14 9.27
N ILE A 147 14.33 6.72 9.41
CA ILE A 147 15.52 6.01 9.91
C ILE A 147 15.42 5.55 11.38
N TYR A 148 14.47 6.08 12.15
CA TYR A 148 14.21 5.68 13.53
C TYR A 148 13.09 4.62 13.62
N GLY A 149 12.52 4.22 12.49
CA GLY A 149 11.43 3.26 12.38
C GLY A 149 10.04 3.87 12.63
N ASN A 150 9.92 5.20 12.71
CA ASN A 150 8.61 5.84 12.78
C ASN A 150 7.92 5.69 11.42
N VAL A 151 6.62 5.41 11.48
CA VAL A 151 5.79 5.13 10.32
C VAL A 151 4.89 6.35 10.06
N TYR A 152 4.89 6.81 8.82
CA TYR A 152 4.17 7.99 8.35
C TYR A 152 3.15 7.55 7.30
N SER A 153 1.90 7.99 7.42
CA SER A 153 0.92 7.78 6.35
C SER A 153 0.09 9.03 6.11
N GLY A 154 -0.24 9.25 4.84
CA GLY A 154 -1.23 10.26 4.46
C GLY A 154 -2.61 9.81 4.89
N CYS A 155 -3.28 10.61 5.71
CA CYS A 155 -4.60 10.35 6.29
C CYS A 155 -5.56 11.50 5.97
N GLY A 156 -6.82 11.41 6.39
CA GLY A 156 -7.86 12.39 6.02
C GLY A 156 -7.49 13.85 6.32
N ASP A 157 -7.04 14.12 7.54
CA ASP A 157 -6.74 15.45 8.07
C ASP A 157 -5.27 15.89 7.89
N GLY A 158 -4.41 15.02 7.34
CA GLY A 158 -2.98 15.29 7.17
C GLY A 158 -2.13 14.04 7.38
N ILE A 159 -0.88 14.22 7.80
CA ILE A 159 0.07 13.12 7.98
C ILE A 159 0.01 12.63 9.42
N HIS A 160 -0.28 11.35 9.63
CA HIS A 160 -0.20 10.71 10.94
C HIS A 160 1.17 10.03 11.08
N VAL A 161 1.75 10.14 12.28
CA VAL A 161 3.06 9.59 12.60
C VAL A 161 2.95 8.65 13.79
N TRP A 162 3.31 7.39 13.60
CA TRP A 162 3.35 6.39 14.66
C TRP A 162 4.79 5.99 14.97
N SER A 163 5.05 5.71 16.25
CA SER A 163 6.29 5.08 16.69
C SER A 163 6.44 3.68 16.09
N PRO A 164 7.64 3.06 16.13
CA PRO A 164 7.82 1.66 15.71
C PRO A 164 6.91 0.65 16.44
N GLY A 165 6.33 1.03 17.57
CA GLY A 165 5.37 0.22 18.32
C GLY A 165 3.90 0.44 17.95
N GLY A 166 3.60 1.28 16.94
CA GLY A 166 2.22 1.55 16.51
C GLY A 166 1.49 2.61 17.34
N VAL A 167 2.17 3.26 18.29
CA VAL A 167 1.59 4.35 19.10
C VAL A 167 1.67 5.66 18.33
N LEU A 168 0.55 6.37 18.19
CA LEU A 168 0.49 7.68 17.53
C LEU A 168 1.34 8.70 18.31
N LEU A 169 2.37 9.24 17.65
CA LEU A 169 3.26 10.26 18.19
C LEU A 169 2.72 11.67 17.94
N GLY A 170 2.05 11.87 16.81
CA GLY A 170 1.47 13.16 16.45
C GLY A 170 0.93 13.19 15.02
N LYS A 171 0.41 14.36 14.66
CA LYS A 171 -0.14 14.63 13.34
C LYS A 171 0.41 15.94 12.80
N VAL A 172 0.72 15.96 11.51
CA VAL A 172 0.94 17.20 10.75
C VAL A 172 -0.35 17.49 10.00
N LEU A 173 -1.17 18.39 10.55
CA LEU A 173 -2.44 18.76 9.96
C LEU A 173 -2.23 19.57 8.68
N ILE A 174 -2.98 19.24 7.65
CA ILE A 174 -2.95 19.95 6.37
C ILE A 174 -4.30 20.63 6.19
N PRO A 175 -4.36 21.97 6.03
CA PRO A 175 -5.62 22.68 5.82
C PRO A 175 -6.33 22.14 4.58
N GLY A 176 -7.55 21.64 4.77
CA GLY A 176 -8.29 20.99 3.68
C GLY A 176 -7.91 19.54 3.43
N GLY A 177 -7.17 18.88 4.33
CA GLY A 177 -6.84 17.46 4.23
C GLY A 177 -5.93 17.11 3.06
N ILE A 178 -5.65 15.81 2.88
CA ILE A 178 -4.78 15.30 1.80
C ILE A 178 -5.31 14.05 1.08
N MET A 179 -6.49 13.57 1.47
CA MET A 179 -7.13 12.43 0.81
C MET A 179 -7.75 12.85 -0.53
N GLU A 180 -7.64 12.01 -1.56
CA GLU A 180 -8.38 12.20 -2.81
C GLU A 180 -9.89 12.01 -2.57
N GLY A 181 -10.68 13.05 -2.82
CA GLY A 181 -12.13 13.10 -2.56
C GLY A 181 -12.51 14.27 -1.64
N ASP A 182 -13.77 14.70 -1.66
CA ASP A 182 -14.21 15.88 -0.88
C ASP A 182 -14.10 15.61 0.64
N ILE A 183 -12.97 16.04 1.20
CA ILE A 183 -12.60 16.01 2.62
C ILE A 183 -13.63 16.63 3.57
N ARG A 184 -14.64 17.36 3.07
CA ARG A 184 -15.75 17.90 3.87
C ARG A 184 -16.60 16.84 4.56
N GLN A 185 -16.48 15.56 4.19
CA GLN A 185 -17.18 14.46 4.85
C GLN A 185 -16.48 13.94 6.12
N PHE A 186 -15.26 14.41 6.42
CA PHE A 186 -14.41 13.88 7.51
C PHE A 186 -14.16 14.88 8.66
N ALA A 187 -14.71 16.10 8.60
CA ALA A 187 -14.66 17.05 9.71
C ALA A 187 -15.86 16.82 10.65
N PRO A 188 -15.67 16.87 11.98
CA PRO A 188 -16.77 16.77 12.95
C PRO A 188 -17.76 17.93 12.85
#